data_AF-A0A939URZ9-F1
#
_entry.id   AF-A0A939URZ9-F1
#
_cell.length_a   1.000
_cell.length_b   1.000
_cell.length_c   1.000
_cell.angle_alpha   90.00
_cell.angle_beta   90.00
_cell.angle_gamma   90.00
#
_symmetry.space_group_name_H-M   'P 1'
#
loop_
_entity.id
_entity.type
_entity.pdbx_description
1 polymer ?
#
loop_
_entity_poly.entity_id
_entity_poly.type
_entity_poly.pdbx_seq_one_letter_code
_entity_poly.pdbx_strand_id
1 'polypeptide(L)'
;MNIQLLAIGIVFAFLFGITIGSFLNVCIYRLPLGMSVNYPPSHCPKCKHRLGAADLFPLFSFLLLGRKCRYCGAPISWTYFSRELLTGLLFVCIFLRFGYSIDTVCFCLFTAGLIVAFFTDLETYIIPDSVNIALCIFGVARDIARIAESSGYAVGGGSALSLYTIPFTDVSFRMMPSVMGIVLCGGAFWLLTV
;
A
#
# COMPACT_ATOMS: atom_id res chain seq x y z
N MET A 1 10.05 23.83 7.11
CA MET A 1 9.24 23.65 5.90
C MET A 1 8.15 24.71 5.89
N ASN A 2 8.02 25.48 4.80
CA ASN A 2 6.96 26.51 4.70
C ASN A 2 5.58 25.85 4.86
N ILE A 3 4.70 26.47 5.66
CA ILE A 3 3.32 25.98 5.89
C ILE A 3 2.57 25.76 4.57
N GLN A 4 2.76 26.64 3.59
CA GLN A 4 2.17 26.50 2.25
C GLN A 4 2.69 25.26 1.53
N LEU A 5 4.00 25.00 1.57
CA LEU A 5 4.61 23.84 0.92
C LEU A 5 4.12 22.54 1.58
N LEU A 6 4.05 22.51 2.92
CA LEU A 6 3.50 21.38 3.66
C LEU A 6 2.04 21.10 3.26
N ALA A 7 1.21 22.13 3.20
CA ALA A 7 -0.21 21.99 2.82
C ALA A 7 -0.37 21.42 1.40
N ILE A 8 0.42 21.93 0.43
CA ILE A 8 0.43 21.41 -0.94
C ILE A 8 0.82 19.93 -0.97
N GLY A 9 1.87 19.55 -0.22
CA GLY A 9 2.31 18.17 -0.13
C GLY A 9 1.27 17.22 0.46
N ILE A 10 0.55 17.64 1.51
CA ILE A 10 -0.54 16.86 2.10
C ILE A 10 -1.67 16.64 1.10
N VAL A 11 -2.12 17.71 0.42
CA VAL A 11 -3.19 17.61 -0.58
C VAL A 11 -2.78 16.68 -1.71
N PHE A 12 -1.54 16.82 -2.21
CA PHE A 12 -1.02 15.95 -3.25
C PHE A 12 -0.95 14.49 -2.79
N ALA A 13 -0.41 14.21 -1.60
CA ALA A 13 -0.33 12.87 -1.03
C ALA A 13 -1.72 12.23 -0.88
N PHE A 14 -2.70 13.00 -0.42
CA PHE A 14 -4.08 12.53 -0.29
C PHE A 14 -4.71 12.20 -1.65
N LEU A 15 -4.66 13.14 -2.61
CA LEU A 15 -5.24 12.95 -3.95
C LEU A 15 -4.58 11.79 -4.70
N PHE A 16 -3.26 11.66 -4.57
CA PHE A 16 -2.54 10.54 -5.14
C PHE A 16 -2.93 9.22 -4.44
N GLY A 17 -3.01 9.21 -3.12
CA GLY A 17 -3.40 8.03 -2.33
C GLY A 17 -4.80 7.53 -2.64
N ILE A 18 -5.80 8.42 -2.80
CA ILE A 18 -7.16 8.00 -3.18
C ILE A 18 -7.21 7.44 -4.61
N THR A 19 -6.40 7.98 -5.53
CA THR A 19 -6.30 7.51 -6.91
C THR A 19 -5.68 6.12 -6.97
N ILE A 20 -4.58 5.93 -6.23
CA ILE A 20 -3.98 4.61 -6.05
C ILE A 20 -4.97 3.66 -5.38
N GLY A 21 -5.66 4.09 -4.33
CA GLY A 21 -6.68 3.29 -3.64
C GLY A 21 -7.77 2.76 -4.57
N SER A 22 -8.24 3.57 -5.53
CA SER A 22 -9.20 3.12 -6.55
C SER A 22 -8.62 2.01 -7.44
N PHE A 23 -7.33 2.06 -7.77
CA PHE A 23 -6.66 0.98 -8.50
C PHE A 23 -6.49 -0.26 -7.63
N LEU A 24 -6.15 -0.11 -6.34
CA LEU A 24 -6.01 -1.23 -5.41
C LEU A 24 -7.32 -2.02 -5.26
N ASN A 25 -8.48 -1.35 -5.32
CA ASN A 25 -9.79 -2.03 -5.35
C ASN A 25 -9.92 -3.02 -6.51
N VAL A 26 -9.34 -2.70 -7.68
CA VAL A 26 -9.30 -3.61 -8.83
C VAL A 26 -8.36 -4.78 -8.55
N CYS A 27 -7.18 -4.51 -8.00
CA CYS A 27 -6.21 -5.54 -7.63
C CYS A 27 -6.78 -6.53 -6.61
N ILE A 28 -7.37 -6.04 -5.50
CA ILE A 28 -7.96 -6.86 -4.45
C ILE A 28 -9.01 -7.82 -5.01
N TYR A 29 -9.85 -7.35 -5.93
CA TYR A 29 -10.89 -8.18 -6.52
C TYR A 29 -10.35 -9.17 -7.56
N ARG A 30 -9.39 -8.76 -8.40
CA ARG A 30 -8.98 -9.54 -9.60
C ARG A 30 -7.82 -10.50 -9.36
N LEU A 31 -6.87 -10.14 -8.52
CA LEU A 31 -5.67 -10.96 -8.25
C LEU A 31 -6.00 -12.36 -7.68
N PRO A 32 -6.87 -12.53 -6.66
CA PRO A 32 -7.19 -13.86 -6.14
C PRO A 32 -7.92 -14.74 -7.18
N LEU A 33 -8.56 -14.12 -8.17
CA LEU A 33 -9.29 -14.79 -9.24
C LEU A 33 -8.41 -15.06 -10.48
N GLY A 34 -7.12 -14.73 -10.44
CA GLY A 34 -6.20 -14.88 -11.58
C GLY A 34 -6.58 -14.04 -12.80
N MET A 35 -7.43 -13.03 -12.61
CA MET A 35 -7.91 -12.18 -13.70
C MET A 35 -6.89 -11.09 -14.05
N SER A 36 -6.89 -10.66 -15.31
CA SER A 36 -6.07 -9.54 -15.74
C SER A 36 -6.52 -8.23 -15.06
N VAL A 37 -5.56 -7.52 -14.48
CA VAL A 37 -5.79 -6.21 -13.86
C VAL A 37 -6.11 -5.14 -14.92
N ASN A 38 -5.57 -5.29 -16.13
CA ASN A 38 -5.71 -4.29 -17.20
C ASN A 38 -6.94 -4.50 -18.09
N TYR A 39 -7.42 -5.74 -18.24
CA TYR A 39 -8.53 -6.06 -19.13
C TYR A 39 -9.47 -7.11 -18.52
N PRO A 40 -10.80 -6.96 -18.62
CA PRO A 40 -11.53 -5.86 -19.26
C PRO A 40 -11.52 -4.55 -18.43
N PRO A 41 -11.87 -3.39 -19.01
CA PRO A 41 -11.92 -2.12 -18.29
C PRO A 41 -12.89 -2.16 -17.09
N SER A 42 -12.87 -1.14 -16.24
CA SER A 42 -13.84 -1.04 -15.14
C SER A 42 -15.27 -0.93 -15.68
N HIS A 43 -16.17 -1.76 -15.15
CA HIS A 43 -17.56 -1.87 -15.60
C HIS A 43 -18.50 -1.92 -14.40
N CYS A 44 -19.72 -1.43 -14.57
CA CYS A 44 -20.75 -1.59 -13.54
C CYS A 44 -21.20 -3.07 -13.47
N PRO A 45 -21.26 -3.69 -12.27
CA PRO A 45 -21.66 -5.10 -12.15
C PRO A 45 -23.12 -5.35 -12.51
N LYS A 46 -24.00 -4.33 -12.42
CA LYS A 46 -25.43 -4.45 -12.78
C LYS A 46 -25.70 -4.21 -14.26
N CYS A 47 -25.33 -3.03 -14.78
CA CYS A 47 -25.67 -2.67 -16.16
C CYS A 47 -24.59 -3.03 -17.18
N LYS A 48 -23.42 -3.52 -16.74
CA LYS A 48 -22.25 -3.83 -17.58
C LYS A 48 -21.74 -2.65 -18.41
N HIS A 49 -22.22 -1.43 -18.15
CA HIS A 49 -21.75 -0.24 -18.82
C HIS A 49 -20.29 0.02 -18.42
N ARG A 50 -19.48 0.40 -19.42
CA ARG A 50 -18.08 0.77 -19.20
C ARG A 50 -18.02 2.11 -18.48
N LEU A 51 -17.36 2.14 -17.33
CA LEU A 51 -17.19 3.35 -16.54
C LEU A 51 -16.18 4.27 -17.24
N GLY A 52 -16.54 5.55 -17.39
CA GLY A 52 -15.63 6.58 -17.93
C GLY A 52 -14.69 7.10 -16.84
N ALA A 53 -13.62 7.81 -17.22
CA ALA A 53 -12.64 8.35 -16.28
C ALA A 53 -13.28 9.24 -15.18
N ALA A 54 -14.35 9.96 -15.49
CA ALA A 54 -15.10 10.75 -14.52
C ALA A 54 -15.85 9.89 -13.48
N ASP A 55 -16.29 8.68 -13.84
CA ASP A 55 -16.93 7.76 -12.89
C ASP A 55 -15.92 7.03 -12.01
N LEU A 56 -14.64 7.02 -12.42
CA LEU A 56 -13.50 6.46 -11.70
C LEU A 56 -12.84 7.47 -10.74
N PHE A 57 -13.31 8.73 -10.69
CA PHE A 57 -12.72 9.70 -9.77
C PHE A 57 -13.02 9.31 -8.30
N PRO A 58 -12.01 8.92 -7.51
CA PRO A 58 -12.19 8.29 -6.20
C PRO A 58 -12.88 9.25 -5.23
N LEU A 59 -13.69 8.72 -4.31
CA LEU A 59 -14.48 9.45 -3.28
C LEU A 59 -15.48 10.51 -3.80
N PHE A 60 -15.07 11.41 -4.70
CA PHE A 60 -15.89 12.48 -5.24
C PHE A 60 -17.04 11.94 -6.08
N SER A 61 -16.78 10.99 -6.98
CA SER A 61 -17.87 10.40 -7.79
C SER A 61 -18.84 9.62 -6.91
N PHE A 62 -18.36 8.96 -5.86
CA PHE A 62 -19.21 8.26 -4.88
C PHE A 62 -20.12 9.22 -4.11
N LEU A 63 -19.58 10.35 -3.63
CA LEU A 63 -20.34 11.37 -2.88
C LEU A 63 -21.32 12.12 -3.79
N LEU A 64 -20.88 12.57 -4.97
CA LEU A 64 -21.72 13.33 -5.90
C LEU A 64 -22.84 12.50 -6.51
N LEU A 65 -22.60 11.21 -6.80
CA LEU A 65 -23.63 10.31 -7.32
C LEU A 65 -24.49 9.69 -6.21
N GLY A 66 -24.27 10.06 -4.94
CA GLY A 66 -25.05 9.58 -3.80
C GLY A 66 -25.00 8.06 -3.64
N ARG A 67 -23.80 7.46 -3.82
CA ARG A 67 -23.59 6.01 -3.76
C ARG A 67 -24.37 5.23 -4.82
N LYS A 68 -24.70 5.84 -5.95
CA LYS A 68 -25.42 5.17 -7.05
C LYS A 68 -24.60 5.19 -8.33
N CYS A 69 -24.74 4.15 -9.15
CA CYS A 69 -24.21 4.17 -10.50
C CYS A 69 -24.94 5.25 -11.31
N ARG A 70 -24.18 6.10 -12.02
CA ARG A 70 -24.70 7.18 -12.87
C ARG A 70 -25.71 6.71 -13.93
N TYR A 71 -25.52 5.50 -14.44
CA TYR A 71 -26.31 4.97 -15.57
C TYR A 71 -27.53 4.16 -15.13
N CYS A 72 -27.40 3.34 -14.09
CA CYS A 72 -28.46 2.40 -13.68
C CYS A 72 -29.02 2.64 -12.28
N GLY A 73 -28.48 3.59 -11.52
CA GLY A 73 -28.92 3.89 -10.16
C GLY A 73 -28.60 2.81 -9.12
N ALA A 74 -27.91 1.73 -9.51
CA ALA A 74 -27.57 0.63 -8.61
C ALA A 74 -26.65 1.12 -7.49
N PRO A 75 -26.84 0.66 -6.23
CA PRO A 75 -26.02 1.10 -5.11
C PRO A 75 -24.59 0.58 -5.24
N ILE A 76 -23.61 1.45 -4.94
CA ILE A 76 -22.18 1.12 -4.86
C ILE A 76 -21.86 0.75 -3.40
N SER A 77 -21.06 -0.29 -3.17
CA SER A 77 -20.70 -0.71 -1.82
C SER A 77 -19.82 0.31 -1.10
N TRP A 78 -20.02 0.48 0.21
CA TRP A 78 -19.17 1.31 1.07
C TRP A 78 -17.73 0.79 1.18
N THR A 79 -17.50 -0.49 0.87
CA THR A 79 -16.17 -1.11 0.92
C THR A 79 -15.18 -0.45 -0.05
N TYR A 80 -15.64 0.02 -1.21
CA TYR A 80 -14.80 0.73 -2.17
C TYR A 80 -14.36 2.09 -1.62
N PHE A 81 -15.32 2.85 -1.07
CA PHE A 81 -15.09 4.15 -0.48
C PHE A 81 -14.14 4.08 0.72
N SER A 82 -14.33 3.11 1.62
CA SER A 82 -13.49 2.98 2.80
C SER A 82 -12.04 2.67 2.45
N ARG A 83 -11.80 1.85 1.43
CA ARG A 83 -10.45 1.51 0.95
C ARG A 83 -9.74 2.70 0.31
N GLU A 84 -10.45 3.46 -0.51
CA GLU A 84 -9.92 4.70 -1.12
C GLU A 84 -9.54 5.71 -0.04
N LEU A 85 -10.44 5.95 0.91
CA LEU A 85 -10.22 6.89 2.01
C LEU A 85 -9.04 6.45 2.89
N LEU A 86 -8.99 5.17 3.26
CA LEU A 86 -7.91 4.62 4.07
C LEU A 86 -6.55 4.76 3.37
N THR A 87 -6.49 4.49 2.06
CA THR A 87 -5.25 4.64 1.27
C THR A 87 -4.79 6.10 1.24
N GLY A 88 -5.72 7.03 0.99
CA GLY A 88 -5.45 8.47 1.03
C GLY A 88 -4.91 8.93 2.39
N LEU A 89 -5.54 8.51 3.49
CA LEU A 89 -5.12 8.86 4.84
C LEU A 89 -3.74 8.28 5.19
N LEU A 90 -3.48 7.02 4.84
CA LEU A 90 -2.18 6.39 5.09
C LEU A 90 -1.05 7.09 4.32
N PHE A 91 -1.29 7.50 3.07
CA PHE A 91 -0.30 8.26 2.29
C PHE A 91 -0.01 9.63 2.91
N VAL A 92 -1.03 10.30 3.46
CA VAL A 92 -0.82 11.53 4.22
C VAL A 92 0.03 11.26 5.47
N CYS A 93 -0.27 10.20 6.24
CA CYS A 93 0.54 9.84 7.41
C CYS A 93 2.01 9.57 7.06
N ILE A 94 2.26 8.88 5.95
CA ILE A 94 3.62 8.62 5.44
C ILE A 94 4.30 9.94 5.04
N PHE A 95 3.60 10.80 4.31
CA PHE A 95 4.13 12.11 3.92
C PHE A 95 4.43 13.00 5.14
N LEU A 96 3.57 13.02 6.15
CA LEU A 96 3.81 13.77 7.40
C LEU A 96 5.04 13.26 8.16
N ARG A 97 5.38 11.97 8.02
CA ARG A 97 6.54 11.36 8.67
C ARG A 97 7.85 11.58 7.92
N PHE A 98 7.84 11.43 6.61
CA PHE A 98 9.07 11.39 5.78
C PHE A 98 9.24 12.63 4.88
N GLY A 99 8.20 13.43 4.70
CA GLY A 99 8.23 14.67 3.91
C GLY A 99 8.51 14.44 2.42
N TYR A 100 9.23 15.36 1.80
CA TYR A 100 9.69 15.25 0.41
C TYR A 100 10.95 14.38 0.33
N SER A 101 10.81 13.09 0.60
CA SER A 101 11.89 12.10 0.55
C SER A 101 11.56 10.96 -0.42
N ILE A 102 12.60 10.32 -0.96
CA ILE A 102 12.47 9.05 -1.70
C ILE A 102 11.84 7.99 -0.80
N ASP A 103 12.10 8.03 0.50
CA ASP A 103 11.48 7.13 1.47
C ASP A 103 9.95 7.21 1.43
N THR A 104 9.40 8.42 1.28
CA THR A 104 7.95 8.62 1.21
C THR A 104 7.36 7.80 0.07
N VAL A 105 7.99 7.85 -1.11
CA VAL A 105 7.55 7.09 -2.29
C VAL A 105 7.68 5.59 -2.02
N CYS A 106 8.81 5.14 -1.47
CA CYS A 106 9.03 3.73 -1.16
C CYS A 106 8.00 3.18 -0.16
N PHE A 107 7.73 3.91 0.93
CA PHE A 107 6.75 3.51 1.93
C PHE A 107 5.33 3.57 1.37
N CYS A 108 4.98 4.55 0.53
CA CYS A 108 3.68 4.58 -0.15
C CYS A 108 3.47 3.35 -1.04
N LEU A 109 4.47 2.96 -1.83
CA LEU A 109 4.41 1.74 -2.67
C LEU A 109 4.27 0.47 -1.82
N PHE A 110 5.07 0.36 -0.76
CA PHE A 110 5.02 -0.77 0.15
C PHE A 110 3.65 -0.87 0.85
N THR A 111 3.14 0.25 1.38
CA THR A 111 1.81 0.32 1.99
C THR A 111 0.70 -0.01 0.99
N ALA A 112 0.82 0.40 -0.27
CA ALA A 112 -0.16 0.03 -1.29
C ALA A 112 -0.24 -1.51 -1.49
N GLY A 113 0.91 -2.20 -1.53
CA GLY A 113 0.94 -3.66 -1.60
C GLY A 113 0.38 -4.32 -0.33
N LEU A 114 0.69 -3.79 0.85
CA LEU A 114 0.13 -4.29 2.11
C LEU A 114 -1.39 -4.13 2.19
N ILE A 115 -1.95 -3.03 1.69
CA ILE A 115 -3.40 -2.83 1.61
C ILE A 115 -4.03 -3.91 0.73
N VAL A 116 -3.42 -4.21 -0.42
CA VAL A 116 -3.91 -5.29 -1.29
C VAL A 116 -3.87 -6.63 -0.57
N ALA A 117 -2.74 -6.99 0.05
CA ALA A 117 -2.61 -8.25 0.78
C ALA A 117 -3.64 -8.35 1.92
N PHE A 118 -3.76 -7.31 2.75
CA PHE A 118 -4.68 -7.26 3.90
C PHE A 118 -6.14 -7.42 3.49
N PHE A 119 -6.61 -6.66 2.49
CA PHE A 119 -8.02 -6.74 2.09
C PHE A 119 -8.33 -7.99 1.26
N THR A 120 -7.37 -8.52 0.51
CA THR A 120 -7.55 -9.79 -0.21
C THR A 120 -7.70 -10.94 0.80
N ASP A 121 -6.84 -10.96 1.83
CA ASP A 121 -6.92 -11.92 2.92
C ASP A 121 -8.25 -11.78 3.69
N LEU A 122 -8.67 -10.54 4.00
CA LEU A 122 -9.94 -10.30 4.69
C LEU A 122 -11.17 -10.75 3.89
N GLU A 123 -11.15 -10.66 2.55
CA GLU A 123 -12.28 -11.03 1.70
C GLU A 123 -12.30 -12.51 1.31
N THR A 124 -11.13 -13.09 1.05
CA THR A 124 -11.00 -14.41 0.43
C THR A 124 -10.22 -15.42 1.26
N TYR A 125 -9.63 -15.01 2.38
CA TYR A 125 -8.74 -15.82 3.22
C TYR A 125 -7.54 -16.39 2.45
N ILE A 126 -7.12 -15.68 1.39
CA ILE A 126 -5.99 -16.03 0.53
C ILE A 126 -5.04 -14.83 0.47
N ILE A 127 -3.76 -15.09 0.71
CA ILE A 127 -2.70 -14.11 0.48
C ILE A 127 -2.18 -14.29 -0.95
N PRO A 128 -2.30 -13.29 -1.84
CA PRO A 128 -1.84 -13.43 -3.22
C PRO A 128 -0.30 -13.48 -3.27
N ASP A 129 0.24 -14.62 -3.71
CA ASP A 129 1.69 -14.87 -3.80
C ASP A 129 2.44 -13.80 -4.61
N SER A 130 1.82 -13.31 -5.69
CA SER A 130 2.40 -12.27 -6.54
C SER A 130 2.67 -10.96 -5.78
N VAL A 131 1.79 -10.59 -4.86
CA VAL A 131 1.94 -9.39 -4.02
C VAL A 131 2.98 -9.65 -2.93
N ASN A 132 2.95 -10.82 -2.29
CA ASN A 132 3.90 -11.17 -1.24
C ASN A 132 5.35 -11.18 -1.77
N ILE A 133 5.58 -11.85 -2.91
CA ILE A 133 6.90 -11.89 -3.57
C ILE A 133 7.34 -10.48 -3.98
N ALA A 134 6.44 -9.67 -4.57
CA ALA A 134 6.76 -8.31 -4.97
C ALA A 134 7.19 -7.44 -3.77
N LEU A 135 6.51 -7.56 -2.63
CA LEU A 135 6.85 -6.84 -1.40
C LEU A 135 8.22 -7.28 -0.85
N CYS A 136 8.49 -8.59 -0.84
CA CYS A 136 9.79 -9.13 -0.42
C CYS A 136 10.93 -8.61 -1.29
N ILE A 137 10.80 -8.69 -2.62
CA ILE A 137 11.81 -8.19 -3.56
C ILE A 137 12.04 -6.69 -3.37
N PHE A 138 10.95 -5.92 -3.24
CA PHE A 138 11.02 -4.47 -3.07
C PHE A 138 11.72 -4.09 -1.76
N GLY A 139 11.38 -4.76 -0.65
CA GLY A 139 11.99 -4.51 0.66
C GLY A 139 13.50 -4.81 0.67
N VAL A 140 13.90 -5.96 0.11
CA VAL A 140 15.32 -6.34 0.03
C VAL A 140 16.09 -5.38 -0.89
N ALA A 141 15.54 -5.02 -2.05
CA ALA A 141 16.19 -4.09 -2.97
C ALA A 141 16.41 -2.70 -2.32
N ARG A 142 15.44 -2.21 -1.55
CA ARG A 142 15.54 -0.95 -0.82
C ARG A 142 16.62 -1.00 0.26
N ASP A 143 16.71 -2.09 1.02
CA ASP A 143 17.73 -2.25 2.05
C ASP A 143 19.14 -2.37 1.43
N ILE A 144 19.28 -3.07 0.31
CA ILE A 144 20.56 -3.13 -0.44
C ILE A 144 20.96 -1.73 -0.95
N ALA A 145 20.03 -0.98 -1.53
CA ALA A 145 20.29 0.38 -2.01
C ALA A 145 20.76 1.30 -0.86
N ARG A 146 20.14 1.17 0.32
CA ARG A 146 20.55 1.91 1.53
C ARG A 146 21.94 1.51 2.02
N ILE A 147 22.29 0.22 1.96
CA ILE A 147 23.64 -0.24 2.31
C ILE A 147 24.66 0.35 1.33
N ALA A 148 24.40 0.27 0.03
CA ALA A 148 25.30 0.79 -1.00
C ALA A 148 25.55 2.31 -0.83
N GLU A 149 24.51 3.07 -0.50
CA GLU A 149 24.61 4.52 -0.21
C GLU A 149 25.42 4.79 1.06
N SER A 150 25.25 3.97 2.10
CA SER A 150 26.01 4.08 3.36
C SER A 150 27.49 3.69 3.23
N SER A 151 27.84 2.80 2.29
CA SER A 151 29.21 2.35 2.05
C SER A 151 30.11 3.43 1.41
N GLY A 152 29.53 4.52 0.90
CA GLY A 152 30.27 5.69 0.39
C GLY A 152 30.63 6.73 1.44
N TYR A 153 30.00 6.71 2.63
CA TYR A 153 30.28 7.62 3.74
C TYR A 153 30.93 6.86 4.89
N ALA A 154 32.27 6.89 4.93
CA ALA A 154 33.04 6.43 6.07
C ALA A 154 32.66 7.23 7.34
N VAL A 155 32.25 6.50 8.38
CA VAL A 155 32.17 6.92 9.79
C VAL A 155 31.11 7.98 10.12
N GLY A 156 29.92 7.52 10.56
CA GLY A 156 28.94 8.41 11.21
C GLY A 156 27.52 7.87 11.42
N GLY A 157 27.34 6.83 12.24
CA GLY A 157 26.15 6.75 13.12
C GLY A 157 24.81 6.21 12.61
N GLY A 158 24.70 5.61 11.43
CA GLY A 158 23.45 4.96 10.98
C GLY A 158 23.73 3.66 10.24
N SER A 159 23.98 2.56 10.94
CA SER A 159 24.11 1.27 10.26
C SER A 159 22.80 0.94 9.56
N ALA A 160 22.85 0.56 8.29
CA ALA A 160 21.71 0.04 7.53
C ALA A 160 20.98 -1.14 8.20
N LEU A 161 21.62 -1.75 9.21
CA LEU A 161 21.03 -2.72 10.13
C LEU A 161 20.38 -1.99 11.32
N SER A 162 19.07 -2.18 11.50
CA SER A 162 18.36 -1.70 12.69
C SER A 162 18.64 -2.62 13.88
N LEU A 163 18.82 -2.04 15.08
CA LEU A 163 18.98 -2.80 16.31
C LEU A 163 17.59 -3.25 16.78
N TYR A 164 17.41 -4.57 16.92
CA TYR A 164 16.21 -5.17 17.47
C TYR A 164 16.53 -5.77 18.83
N THR A 165 15.71 -5.46 19.83
CA THR A 165 15.79 -5.99 21.19
C THR A 165 14.56 -6.84 21.45
N ILE A 166 14.76 -8.09 21.87
CA ILE A 166 13.63 -8.94 22.25
C ILE A 166 13.08 -8.43 23.59
N PRO A 167 11.78 -8.11 23.69
CA PRO A 167 11.20 -7.65 24.95
C PRO A 167 11.42 -8.70 26.06
N PHE A 168 11.78 -8.23 27.26
CA PHE A 168 12.07 -9.05 28.44
C PHE A 168 13.36 -9.90 28.41
N THR A 169 14.28 -9.62 27.48
CA THR A 169 15.63 -10.22 27.46
C THR A 169 16.70 -9.17 27.13
N ASP A 170 17.95 -9.39 27.55
CA ASP A 170 19.10 -8.54 27.15
C ASP A 170 19.65 -8.86 25.74
N VAL A 171 18.96 -9.72 25.00
CA VAL A 171 19.39 -10.15 23.67
C VAL A 171 19.03 -9.07 22.66
N SER A 172 20.07 -8.53 22.02
CA SER A 172 19.94 -7.55 20.93
C SER A 172 20.72 -8.01 19.71
N PHE A 173 20.11 -7.86 18.54
CA PHE A 173 20.72 -8.21 17.26
C PHE A 173 20.45 -7.13 16.22
N ARG A 174 21.41 -6.94 15.33
CA ARG A 174 21.33 -5.98 14.23
C ARG A 174 20.90 -6.72 12.98
N MET A 175 19.76 -6.35 12.41
CA MET A 175 19.20 -7.03 11.25
C MET A 175 18.60 -6.02 10.27
N MET A 176 18.54 -6.41 9.01
CA MET A 176 17.84 -5.63 7.98
C MET A 176 16.34 -5.63 8.30
N PRO A 177 15.67 -4.46 8.27
CA PRO A 177 14.24 -4.39 8.50
C PRO A 177 13.40 -5.26 7.55
N SER A 178 13.81 -5.41 6.29
CA SER A 178 13.15 -6.31 5.35
C SER A 178 13.25 -7.78 5.77
N VAL A 179 14.43 -8.23 6.24
CA VAL A 179 14.64 -9.61 6.67
C VAL A 179 13.90 -9.88 7.98
N MET A 180 13.82 -8.90 8.90
CA MET A 180 12.95 -8.99 10.06
C MET A 180 11.48 -9.15 9.66
N GLY A 181 11.02 -8.37 8.67
CA GLY A 181 9.66 -8.49 8.13
C GLY A 181 9.39 -9.87 7.51
N ILE A 182 10.35 -10.45 6.78
CA ILE A 182 10.25 -11.80 6.23
C ILE A 182 10.15 -12.84 7.36
N VAL A 183 10.97 -12.72 8.41
CA VAL A 183 10.97 -13.66 9.53
C VAL A 183 9.68 -13.56 10.36
N LEU A 184 9.21 -12.35 10.67
CA LEU A 184 8.03 -12.16 11.51
C LEU A 184 6.71 -12.33 10.76
N CYS A 185 6.61 -11.87 9.51
CA CYS A 185 5.36 -11.83 8.75
C CYS A 185 5.30 -12.81 7.57
N GLY A 186 6.44 -13.38 7.14
CA GLY A 186 6.52 -14.29 5.98
C GLY A 186 6.17 -15.75 6.28
N GLY A 187 5.46 -16.04 7.36
CA GLY A 187 5.02 -17.41 7.67
C GLY A 187 6.03 -18.28 8.42
N ALA A 188 7.10 -17.73 9.02
CA ALA A 188 7.94 -18.52 9.93
C ALA A 188 7.14 -19.06 11.15
N PHE A 189 6.01 -18.42 11.49
CA PHE A 189 5.04 -18.95 12.43
C PHE A 189 4.44 -20.29 11.99
N TRP A 190 4.25 -20.50 10.67
CA TRP A 190 3.76 -21.75 10.11
C TRP A 190 4.79 -22.88 10.28
N LEU A 191 6.09 -22.57 10.19
CA LEU A 191 7.19 -23.51 10.47
C LEU A 191 7.34 -23.87 11.96
N LEU A 192 6.75 -23.09 12.87
CA LEU A 192 6.71 -23.38 14.31
C LEU A 192 5.45 -24.14 14.74
N THR A 193 4.53 -24.38 13.80
CA THR A 193 3.24 -25.08 14.06
C THR A 193 3.09 -26.38 13.27
N VAL A 194 4.18 -26.98 12.79
CA VAL A 194 4.21 -28.34 12.23
C VAL A 194 5.17 -29.21 13.04
#